data_AF-A0A5C4WFJ2-F1
#
_entry.id   AF-A0A5C4WFJ2-F1
#
_cell.length_a   1.000
_cell.length_b   1.000
_cell.length_c   1.000
_cell.angle_alpha   90.00
_cell.angle_beta   90.00
_cell.angle_gamma   90.00
#
_symmetry.space_group_name_H-M   'P 1'
#
loop_
_entity.id
_entity.type
_entity.pdbx_description
1 polymer ?
#
loop_
_entity_poly.entity_id
_entity_poly.type
_entity_poly.pdbx_seq_one_letter_code
_entity_poly.pdbx_strand_id
1 'polypeptide(L)'
;MWAIAERVRSCRGVAGLSGGPFGTVATYLPGRRLTGVSVDDREVRIAVVVTAGRPLPETADEVRRALADLVGERRVNVRIDDIVEEP
;
A
#
# COMPACT_ATOMS: atom_id res chain seq x y z
N MET A 1 5.54 10.27 -2.75
CA MET A 1 4.33 9.42 -2.96
C MET A 1 4.51 8.37 -4.05
N TRP A 2 5.08 8.69 -5.22
CA TRP A 2 5.45 7.66 -6.20
C TRP A 2 6.46 6.66 -5.66
N ALA A 3 7.50 7.15 -4.97
CA ALA A 3 8.44 6.29 -4.26
C ALA A 3 7.79 5.34 -3.23
N ILE A 4 6.70 5.77 -2.57
CA ILE A 4 5.94 4.91 -1.64
C ILE A 4 5.24 3.81 -2.44
N ALA A 5 4.53 4.17 -3.50
CA ALA A 5 3.81 3.21 -4.33
C ALA A 5 4.73 2.18 -5.00
N GLU A 6 5.88 2.61 -5.50
CA GLU A 6 6.90 1.73 -6.10
C GLU A 6 7.49 0.77 -5.06
N ARG A 7 7.81 1.29 -3.86
CA ARG A 7 8.33 0.47 -2.77
C ARG A 7 7.31 -0.60 -2.34
N VAL A 8 6.04 -0.23 -2.19
CA VAL A 8 4.96 -1.18 -1.84
C VAL A 8 4.81 -2.27 -2.88
N ARG A 9 4.80 -1.92 -4.18
CA ARG A 9 4.72 -2.91 -5.28
C ARG A 9 5.92 -3.86 -5.32
N SER A 10 7.04 -3.47 -4.75
CA SER A 10 8.26 -4.28 -4.68
C SER A 10 8.28 -5.23 -3.47
N CYS A 11 7.29 -5.14 -2.57
CA CYS A 11 7.21 -6.00 -1.39
C CYS A 11 6.73 -7.40 -1.77
N ARG A 12 7.36 -8.42 -1.18
CA ARG A 12 6.99 -9.82 -1.38
C ARG A 12 5.57 -10.08 -0.89
N GLY A 13 4.76 -10.62 -1.79
CA GLY A 13 3.37 -10.96 -1.54
C GLY A 13 2.39 -9.83 -1.86
N VAL A 14 2.86 -8.68 -2.39
CA VAL A 14 1.99 -7.64 -2.96
C VAL A 14 1.82 -7.90 -4.45
N ALA A 15 0.59 -8.20 -4.86
CA ALA A 15 0.23 -8.37 -6.27
C ALA A 15 -0.10 -7.02 -6.93
N GLY A 16 -0.54 -6.03 -6.16
CA GLY A 16 -0.86 -4.71 -6.69
C GLY A 16 -1.34 -3.72 -5.65
N LEU A 17 -1.63 -2.50 -6.11
CA LEU A 17 -2.29 -1.46 -5.32
C LEU A 17 -3.77 -1.40 -5.69
N SER A 18 -4.63 -1.28 -4.68
CA SER A 18 -6.08 -1.10 -4.83
C SER A 18 -6.48 0.30 -4.38
N GLY A 19 -7.60 0.82 -4.86
CA GLY A 19 -8.12 2.11 -4.43
C GLY A 19 -8.78 2.11 -3.04
N GLY A 20 -8.81 0.98 -2.32
CA GLY A 20 -9.71 0.85 -1.18
C GLY A 20 -11.17 0.72 -1.61
N PRO A 21 -12.07 0.45 -0.65
CA PRO A 21 -13.51 0.59 -0.86
C PRO A 21 -13.83 1.98 -1.44
N PHE A 22 -14.60 1.98 -2.53
CA PHE A 22 -15.02 3.19 -3.27
C PHE A 22 -13.88 4.03 -3.86
N GLY A 23 -12.65 3.51 -3.97
CA GLY A 23 -11.53 4.24 -4.58
C GLY A 23 -11.01 5.41 -3.73
N THR A 24 -11.23 5.37 -2.43
CA THR A 24 -10.92 6.44 -1.47
C THR A 24 -9.46 6.50 -1.02
N VAL A 25 -8.73 5.39 -1.12
CA VAL A 25 -7.28 5.35 -0.88
C VAL A 25 -6.58 5.76 -2.18
N ALA A 26 -6.46 7.06 -2.38
CA ALA A 26 -5.79 7.65 -3.53
C ALA A 26 -5.14 8.98 -3.17
N THR A 27 -4.14 9.36 -3.96
CA THR A 27 -3.60 10.71 -3.94
C THR A 27 -3.76 11.39 -5.29
N TYR A 28 -4.33 12.59 -5.25
CA TYR A 28 -4.51 13.45 -6.42
C TYR A 28 -3.28 14.33 -6.61
N LEU A 29 -2.75 14.34 -7.82
CA LEU A 29 -1.60 15.12 -8.27
C LEU A 29 -2.04 15.93 -9.52
N PRO A 30 -1.29 16.98 -9.91
CA PRO A 30 -1.61 17.72 -11.13
C PRO A 30 -1.71 16.79 -12.35
N GLY A 31 -2.92 16.67 -12.90
CA GLY A 31 -3.22 15.86 -14.09
C GLY A 31 -3.20 14.34 -13.90
N ARG A 32 -3.04 13.81 -12.68
CA ARG A 32 -2.91 12.36 -12.45
C ARG A 32 -3.41 11.93 -11.07
N ARG A 33 -3.88 10.70 -10.99
CA ARG A 33 -4.30 10.06 -9.73
C ARG A 33 -3.40 8.88 -9.42
N LEU A 34 -2.82 8.85 -8.23
CA LEU A 34 -2.11 7.70 -7.69
C LEU A 34 -3.07 6.87 -6.85
N THR A 35 -3.47 5.71 -7.36
CA THR A 35 -4.33 4.75 -6.64
C THR A 35 -3.52 3.98 -5.58
N GLY A 36 -4.15 3.73 -4.43
CA GLY A 36 -3.68 2.86 -3.35
C GLY A 36 -2.70 3.46 -2.37
N VAL A 37 -2.45 4.76 -2.47
CA VAL A 37 -1.68 5.52 -1.47
C VAL A 37 -2.44 6.80 -1.15
N SER A 38 -2.66 7.06 0.14
CA SER A 38 -3.15 8.33 0.66
C SER A 38 -2.27 8.74 1.83
N VAL A 39 -1.88 10.00 1.88
CA VAL A 39 -0.98 10.54 2.90
C VAL A 39 -1.63 11.77 3.51
N ASP A 40 -1.69 11.80 4.83
CA ASP A 40 -2.00 13.00 5.60
C ASP A 40 -0.91 13.25 6.65
N ASP A 41 -1.14 14.22 7.53
CA ASP A 41 -0.16 14.66 8.53
C ASP A 41 0.12 13.61 9.61
N ARG A 42 -0.77 12.62 9.80
CA ARG A 42 -0.70 11.63 10.88
C ARG A 42 -0.48 10.22 10.39
N GLU A 43 -0.98 9.89 9.20
CA GLU A 43 -0.92 8.54 8.67
C GLU A 43 -0.64 8.47 7.17
N VAL A 44 -0.10 7.31 6.78
CA VAL A 44 0.01 6.85 5.40
C VAL A 44 -0.90 5.63 5.27
N ARG A 45 -1.97 5.77 4.49
CA ARG A 45 -2.86 4.65 4.16
C ARG A 45 -2.42 4.01 2.86
N ILE A 46 -2.27 2.70 2.91
CA ILE A 46 -1.91 1.86 1.78
C ILE A 46 -3.00 0.81 1.60
N ALA A 47 -3.53 0.69 0.40
CA ALA A 47 -4.47 -0.38 0.04
C ALA A 47 -3.82 -1.29 -1.01
N VAL A 48 -3.72 -2.58 -0.69
CA VAL A 48 -3.03 -3.58 -1.50
C VAL A 48 -3.93 -4.75 -1.86
N VAL A 49 -3.61 -5.36 -3.00
CA VAL A 49 -3.99 -6.73 -3.34
C VAL A 49 -2.78 -7.62 -3.08
N VAL A 50 -2.97 -8.76 -2.45
CA VAL A 50 -1.88 -9.65 -2.03
C VAL A 50 -2.02 -11.05 -2.61
N THR A 51 -0.94 -11.82 -2.59
CA THR A 51 -0.93 -13.24 -2.98
C THR A 51 -1.15 -14.15 -1.78
N ALA A 52 -1.79 -15.31 -1.97
CA ALA A 52 -2.01 -16.30 -0.89
C ALA A 52 -0.75 -17.07 -0.44
N GLY A 53 0.42 -16.84 -1.05
CA GLY A 53 1.66 -17.59 -0.77
C GLY A 53 2.32 -17.35 0.60
N ARG A 54 1.77 -16.46 1.44
CA ARG A 54 2.26 -16.21 2.80
C ARG A 54 1.17 -15.64 3.71
N PRO A 55 1.36 -15.65 5.05
CA PRO A 55 0.41 -15.04 5.97
C PRO A 55 0.22 -13.54 5.73
N LEU A 56 -1.04 -13.12 5.61
CA LEU A 56 -1.44 -11.73 5.35
C LEU A 56 -0.82 -10.70 6.32
N PRO A 57 -0.74 -10.97 7.65
CA PRO A 57 -0.12 -10.02 8.57
C PRO A 57 1.36 -9.78 8.27
N GLU A 58 2.09 -10.81 7.81
CA GLU A 58 3.51 -10.67 7.49
C GLU A 58 3.75 -9.82 6.24
N THR A 59 2.89 -9.94 5.23
CA THR A 59 2.92 -9.07 4.04
C THR A 59 2.69 -7.61 4.46
N ALA A 60 1.71 -7.37 5.34
CA ALA A 60 1.44 -6.03 5.86
C ALA A 60 2.63 -5.48 6.66
N ASP A 61 3.27 -6.31 7.49
CA ASP A 61 4.48 -5.91 8.24
C ASP A 61 5.68 -5.66 7.36
N GLU A 62 5.83 -6.40 6.26
CA GLU A 62 6.86 -6.12 5.26
C GLU A 62 6.64 -4.75 4.63
N VAL A 63 5.41 -4.43 4.23
CA VAL A 63 5.07 -3.10 3.70
C VAL A 63 5.38 -2.01 4.71
N ARG A 64 5.04 -2.19 5.99
CA ARG A 64 5.37 -1.22 7.06
C ARG A 64 6.88 -1.04 7.20
N ARG A 65 7.64 -2.13 7.22
CA ARG A 65 9.11 -2.10 7.31
C ARG A 65 9.74 -1.42 6.10
N ALA A 66 9.25 -1.71 4.90
CA ALA A 66 9.77 -1.16 3.65
C ALA A 66 9.55 0.35 3.51
N LEU A 67 8.57 0.91 4.24
CA LEU A 67 8.23 2.33 4.21
C LEU A 67 8.81 3.13 5.39
N ALA A 68 9.43 2.49 6.37
CA ALA A 68 9.86 3.12 7.62
C ALA A 68 10.76 4.36 7.42
N ASP A 69 11.61 4.35 6.39
CA ASP A 69 12.51 5.44 6.02
C ASP A 69 11.83 6.59 5.25
N LEU A 70 10.69 6.34 4.61
CA LEU A 70 10.00 7.30 3.75
C LEU A 70 8.88 8.08 4.46
N VAL A 71 8.40 7.57 5.60
CA VAL A 71 7.15 8.06 6.21
C VAL A 71 7.37 8.87 7.49
N GLY A 72 8.59 8.93 8.03
CA GLY A 72 8.87 9.65 9.27
C GLY A 72 8.08 9.09 10.45
N GLU A 73 7.53 9.95 11.31
CA GLU A 73 6.74 9.53 12.48
C GLU A 73 5.29 9.11 12.16
N ARG A 74 4.87 9.20 10.90
CA ARG A 74 3.50 8.86 10.50
C ARG A 74 3.24 7.37 10.62
N ARG A 75 2.04 7.02 11.08
CA ARG A 75 1.60 5.63 11.16
C ARG A 75 1.32 5.07 9.77
N VAL A 76 1.80 3.86 9.47
CA VAL A 76 1.49 3.18 8.21
C VAL A 76 0.33 2.21 8.43
N ASN A 77 -0.83 2.56 7.88
CA ASN A 77 -2.02 1.72 7.88
C ASN A 77 -2.10 0.95 6.57
N VAL A 78 -1.99 -0.38 6.65
CA VAL A 78 -2.04 -1.27 5.49
C VAL A 78 -3.37 -2.00 5.51
N ARG A 79 -4.18 -1.80 4.46
CA ARG A 79 -5.39 -2.55 4.19
C ARG A 79 -5.11 -3.55 3.08
N ILE A 80 -5.52 -4.80 3.32
CA ILE A 80 -5.57 -5.85 2.32
C ILE A 80 -7.00 -5.87 1.81
N ASP A 81 -7.18 -5.44 0.56
CA ASP A 81 -8.50 -5.32 -0.06
C ASP A 81 -8.93 -6.62 -0.74
N ASP A 82 -7.96 -7.39 -1.26
CA ASP A 82 -8.23 -8.60 -2.00
C ASP A 82 -7.02 -9.55 -1.97
N ILE A 83 -7.28 -10.82 -2.26
CA ILE A 83 -6.29 -11.90 -2.33
C ILE A 83 -6.43 -12.57 -3.69
N VAL A 84 -5.32 -12.64 -4.43
CA VAL A 84 -5.25 -13.39 -5.68
C VAL A 84 -4.42 -14.66 -5.50
N GLU A 85 -4.76 -15.70 -6.23
CA GLU A 85 -3.89 -16.86 -6.39
C GLU A 85 -2.72 -16.48 -7.30
N GLU A 86 -1.51 -16.97 -6.98
CA GLU A 86 -0.41 -16.91 -7.94
C GLU A 86 -0.75 -17.83 -9.11
N PRO A 87 -0.61 -17.38 -10.37
CA PRO A 87 -0.92 -18.19 -11.54
C PRO A 87 0.04 -19.38 -11.71
#